data_AF-A0A2E4XJ17-F1
#
_entry.id   AF-A0A2E4XJ17-F1
#
_cell.length_a   1.000
_cell.length_b   1.000
_cell.length_c   1.000
_cell.angle_alpha   90.00
_cell.angle_beta   90.00
_cell.angle_gamma   90.00
#
_symmetry.space_group_name_H-M   'P 1'
#
loop_
_entity.id
_entity.type
_entity.pdbx_description
1 polymer ?
#
loop_
_entity_poly.entity_id
_entity_poly.type
_entity_poly.pdbx_seq_one_letter_code
_entity_poly.pdbx_strand_id
1 'polypeptide(L)'
;MIEEVSKGIRKFLDEPHEKIYLNMILIVIFSVIYYQLYLNDQTSFMVNEQLLKEKDGKLDYVDFLYFSLLLQFTLSFGDMVPFTKEIKAVSSVQSLIFWAIALY
;
A
#
# COMPACT_ATOMS: atom_id res chain seq x y z
N MET A 1 22.29 20.61 15.05
CA MET A 1 21.82 20.39 13.67
C MET A 1 21.37 18.95 13.39
N ILE A 2 22.23 17.92 13.27
CA ILE A 2 21.77 16.53 13.01
C ILE A 2 20.98 15.96 14.21
N GLU A 3 21.43 16.20 15.44
CA GLU A 3 20.72 15.77 16.65
C GLU A 3 19.37 16.47 16.87
N GLU A 4 19.23 17.72 16.42
CA GLU A 4 17.97 18.47 16.54
C GLU A 4 16.95 18.00 15.51
N VAL A 5 17.38 17.70 14.28
CA VAL A 5 16.53 17.06 13.26
C VAL A 5 16.12 15.66 13.73
N SER A 6 17.04 14.89 14.32
CA SER A 6 16.74 13.57 14.90
C SER A 6 15.74 13.66 16.05
N LYS A 7 15.88 14.63 16.97
CA LYS A 7 14.91 14.87 18.05
C LYS A 7 13.55 15.30 17.52
N GLY A 8 13.51 16.16 16.49
CA GLY A 8 12.28 16.60 15.85
C GLY A 8 11.53 15.45 15.17
N ILE A 9 12.25 14.60 14.42
CA ILE A 9 11.68 13.42 13.77
C ILE A 9 11.19 12.40 14.80
N ARG A 10 11.92 12.18 15.90
CA ARG A 10 11.45 11.28 16.97
C ARG A 10 10.16 11.79 17.61
N LYS A 11 10.10 13.07 17.97
CA LYS A 11 8.89 13.64 18.56
C LYS A 11 7.70 13.55 17.61
N PHE A 12 7.92 13.78 16.31
CA PHE A 12 6.90 13.65 15.25
C PHE A 12 6.48 12.19 14.96
N LEU A 13 7.26 11.21 15.41
CA LEU A 13 6.91 9.79 15.28
C LEU A 13 6.28 9.24 16.55
N ASP A 14 6.31 9.96 17.67
CA ASP A 14 5.77 9.47 18.95
C ASP A 14 4.24 9.69 19.05
N GLU A 15 3.68 10.71 18.39
CA GLU A 15 2.26 11.03 18.57
C GLU A 15 1.35 10.13 17.71
N PRO A 16 0.27 9.54 18.28
CA PRO A 16 -0.55 8.56 17.56
C PRO A 16 -1.17 9.08 16.25
N HIS A 17 -1.52 10.37 16.20
CA HIS A 17 -2.14 10.95 15.01
C HIS A 17 -1.13 11.15 13.87
N GLU A 18 0.14 11.45 14.18
CA GLU A 18 1.20 11.58 13.19
C GLU A 18 1.48 10.22 12.51
N LYS A 19 1.50 9.13 13.30
CA LYS A 19 1.56 7.76 12.78
C LYS A 19 0.40 7.47 11.83
N ILE A 20 -0.83 7.87 12.18
CA ILE A 20 -1.99 7.69 11.31
C ILE A 20 -1.82 8.49 10.01
N TYR A 21 -1.39 9.76 10.07
CA TYR A 21 -1.15 10.58 8.87
C TYR A 21 -0.08 9.97 7.95
N LEU A 22 1.01 9.47 8.52
CA LEU A 22 2.05 8.77 7.74
C LEU A 22 1.51 7.52 7.05
N ASN A 23 0.70 6.72 7.75
CA ASN A 23 0.06 5.55 7.16
C ASN A 23 -0.92 5.93 6.03
N MET A 24 -1.70 7.01 6.18
CA MET A 24 -2.57 7.52 5.12
C MET A 24 -1.76 7.93 3.88
N ILE A 25 -0.65 8.64 4.06
CA ILE A 25 0.24 9.05 2.97
C ILE A 25 0.83 7.82 2.26
N LEU A 26 1.26 6.82 3.03
CA LEU A 26 1.80 5.58 2.46
C LEU A 26 0.77 4.80 1.64
N ILE A 27 -0.49 4.73 2.10
CA ILE A 27 -1.58 4.10 1.33
C ILE A 27 -1.71 4.78 -0.04
N VAL A 28 -1.70 6.12 -0.09
CA VAL A 28 -1.78 6.85 -1.36
C VAL A 28 -0.56 6.57 -2.23
N ILE A 29 0.66 6.64 -1.68
CA ILE A 29 1.90 6.39 -2.44
C ILE A 29 1.90 4.97 -3.03
N PHE A 30 1.61 3.95 -2.21
CA PHE A 30 1.63 2.57 -2.66
C PHE A 30 0.49 2.27 -3.64
N SER A 31 -0.69 2.89 -3.49
CA SER A 31 -1.77 2.75 -4.47
C SER A 31 -1.35 3.20 -5.87
N VAL A 32 -0.61 4.32 -5.96
CA VAL A 32 -0.06 4.81 -7.23
C VAL A 32 0.96 3.82 -7.80
N ILE A 33 1.87 3.31 -6.96
CA ILE A 33 2.89 2.33 -7.38
C ILE A 33 2.20 1.07 -7.95
N TYR A 34 1.19 0.54 -7.26
CA TYR A 34 0.46 -0.64 -7.70
C TYR A 34 -0.30 -0.41 -9.01
N TYR A 35 -0.96 0.74 -9.14
CA TYR A 35 -1.65 1.08 -10.39
C TYR A 35 -0.67 1.16 -11.56
N GLN A 36 0.50 1.77 -11.38
CA GLN A 36 1.54 1.83 -12.42
C GLN A 36 2.08 0.45 -12.79
N LEU A 37 2.31 -0.43 -11.81
CA LEU A 37 2.74 -1.81 -12.08
C LEU A 37 1.69 -2.58 -12.88
N TYR A 38 0.41 -2.41 -12.56
CA TYR A 38 -0.69 -3.01 -13.33
C TYR A 38 -0.78 -2.47 -14.76
N LEU A 39 -0.62 -1.15 -14.96
CA LEU A 39 -0.61 -0.55 -16.31
C LEU A 39 0.54 -1.08 -17.17
N ASN A 40 1.70 -1.36 -16.55
CA ASN A 40 2.86 -1.91 -17.23
C ASN A 40 2.70 -3.41 -17.52
N ASP A 41 2.16 -4.18 -16.58
CA ASP A 41 1.89 -5.61 -16.71
C ASP A 41 0.61 -6.00 -15.98
N GLN A 42 -0.45 -6.25 -16.76
CA GLN A 42 -1.75 -6.64 -16.23
C GLN A 42 -1.74 -8.02 -15.55
N THR A 43 -0.71 -8.84 -15.78
CA THR A 43 -0.53 -10.13 -15.10
C THR A 43 0.10 -10.00 -13.71
N SER A 44 0.47 -8.78 -13.30
CA SER A 44 1.01 -8.48 -11.96
C SER A 44 0.08 -8.94 -10.84
N PHE A 45 -1.23 -8.88 -11.08
CA PHE A 45 -2.25 -9.27 -10.10
C PHE A 45 -3.09 -10.43 -10.63
N MET A 46 -3.38 -11.38 -9.75
CA MET A 46 -4.49 -12.30 -9.93
C MET A 46 -5.75 -11.62 -9.41
N VAL A 47 -6.71 -11.39 -10.28
CA VAL A 47 -7.93 -10.63 -9.98
C VAL A 47 -9.12 -11.58 -9.97
N ASN A 48 -10.04 -11.39 -9.03
CA ASN A 48 -11.30 -12.14 -8.98
C ASN A 48 -12.10 -11.95 -10.28
N GLU A 49 -12.53 -13.05 -10.89
CA GLU A 49 -13.26 -13.01 -12.18
C GLU A 49 -14.58 -12.23 -12.11
N GLN A 50 -15.26 -12.24 -10.96
CA GLN A 50 -16.52 -11.52 -10.79
C GLN A 50 -16.28 -10.00 -10.77
N LEU A 51 -15.29 -9.55 -9.99
CA LEU A 51 -14.88 -8.14 -9.99
C LEU A 51 -14.49 -7.67 -11.39
N LEU A 52 -13.72 -8.49 -12.11
CA LEU A 52 -13.26 -8.15 -13.45
C LEU A 52 -14.42 -8.07 -14.46
N LYS A 53 -15.46 -8.90 -14.31
CA LYS A 53 -16.69 -8.83 -15.11
C LYS A 53 -17.51 -7.57 -14.83
N GLU A 54 -17.60 -7.15 -13.56
CA GLU A 54 -18.31 -5.93 -13.15
C GLU A 54 -17.60 -4.65 -13.63
N LYS A 55 -16.31 -4.73 -13.90
CA LYS A 55 -15.44 -3.62 -14.32
C LYS A 55 -15.02 -3.69 -15.80
N ASP A 56 -15.78 -4.35 -16.66
CA ASP A 56 -15.52 -4.45 -18.11
C ASP A 56 -14.09 -4.92 -18.46
N GLY A 57 -13.52 -5.82 -17.67
CA GLY A 57 -12.19 -6.37 -17.92
C GLY A 57 -11.02 -5.53 -17.41
N LYS A 58 -11.26 -4.37 -16.78
CA LYS A 58 -10.20 -3.42 -16.42
C LYS A 58 -10.37 -2.86 -15.02
N LEU A 59 -9.28 -2.85 -14.26
CA LEU A 59 -9.25 -2.20 -12.96
C LEU A 59 -8.92 -0.71 -13.09
N ASP A 60 -9.54 0.10 -12.24
CA ASP A 60 -9.28 1.53 -12.13
C ASP A 60 -8.39 1.84 -10.92
N TYR A 61 -7.95 3.10 -10.80
CA TYR A 61 -7.09 3.51 -9.68
C TYR A 61 -7.72 3.27 -8.30
N VAL A 62 -9.05 3.37 -8.17
CA VAL A 62 -9.75 3.21 -6.89
C VAL A 62 -9.62 1.77 -6.40
N ASP A 63 -9.59 0.79 -7.30
CA ASP A 63 -9.34 -0.61 -6.95
C ASP A 63 -7.96 -0.80 -6.29
N PHE A 64 -6.92 -0.10 -6.78
CA PHE A 64 -5.57 -0.15 -6.20
C PHE A 64 -5.44 0.66 -4.91
N LEU A 65 -6.20 1.75 -4.78
CA LEU A 65 -6.33 2.47 -3.51
C LEU A 65 -6.95 1.59 -2.44
N TYR A 66 -8.03 0.89 -2.79
CA TYR A 66 -8.68 -0.06 -1.90
C TYR A 66 -7.74 -1.22 -1.53
N PHE A 67 -7.06 -1.81 -2.51
CA PHE A 67 -6.05 -2.85 -2.25
C PHE A 67 -4.95 -2.37 -1.30
N SER A 68 -4.39 -1.17 -1.52
CA SER A 68 -3.34 -0.62 -0.67
C SER A 68 -3.83 -0.35 0.75
N LEU A 69 -5.06 0.15 0.90
CA LEU A 69 -5.72 0.34 2.19
C LEU A 69 -5.85 -0.98 2.96
N LEU A 70 -6.36 -2.02 2.33
CA LEU A 70 -6.51 -3.34 2.94
C LEU A 70 -5.16 -3.91 3.38
N LEU A 71 -4.16 -3.83 2.51
CA LEU A 71 -2.83 -4.34 2.79
C LEU A 71 -2.16 -3.60 3.97
N GLN A 72 -2.35 -2.28 4.06
CA GLN A 72 -1.84 -1.48 5.18
C GLN A 72 -2.39 -1.99 6.53
N PHE A 73 -3.66 -2.38 6.56
CA PHE A 73 -4.31 -2.95 7.75
C PHE A 73 -4.22 -4.47 7.83
N THR A 74 -3.41 -5.10 6.98
CA THR A 74 -3.22 -6.56 6.93
C THR A 74 -4.51 -7.35 6.68
N LEU A 75 -5.48 -6.74 6.00
CA LEU A 75 -6.73 -7.36 5.57
C LEU A 75 -6.57 -7.92 4.15
N SER A 76 -7.29 -9.02 3.86
CA SER A 76 -7.38 -9.57 2.51
C SER A 76 -8.76 -10.15 2.28
N PHE A 77 -9.47 -9.61 1.27
CA PHE A 77 -10.79 -10.10 0.84
C PHE A 77 -10.73 -10.95 -0.42
N GLY A 78 -9.56 -11.12 -1.03
CA GLY A 78 -9.35 -12.00 -2.19
C GLY A 78 -9.75 -11.41 -3.55
N ASP A 79 -10.18 -10.15 -3.60
CA ASP A 79 -10.51 -9.45 -4.85
C ASP A 79 -9.29 -9.28 -5.77
N MET A 80 -8.14 -8.99 -5.16
CA MET A 80 -6.85 -8.83 -5.83
C MET A 80 -5.75 -9.49 -5.01
N VAL A 81 -4.95 -10.33 -5.68
CA VAL A 81 -3.84 -11.05 -5.06
C VAL A 81 -2.55 -10.76 -5.83
N PRO A 82 -1.47 -10.30 -5.18
CA PRO A 82 -0.17 -10.13 -5.82
C PRO A 82 0.32 -11.44 -6.44
N PHE A 83 0.58 -11.45 -7.76
CA PHE A 83 0.93 -12.67 -8.49
C PHE A 83 2.42 -12.74 -8.86
N THR A 84 2.94 -11.69 -9.49
CA THR A 84 4.35 -11.59 -9.92
C THR A 84 5.29 -11.35 -8.74
N LYS A 85 6.60 -11.56 -8.95
CA LYS A 85 7.60 -11.45 -7.88
C LYS A 85 7.78 -10.00 -7.44
N GLU A 86 7.70 -9.09 -8.41
CA GLU A 86 7.85 -7.66 -8.27
C GLU A 86 6.76 -7.12 -7.34
N ILE A 87 5.50 -7.45 -7.62
CA ILE A 87 4.39 -6.98 -6.79
C ILE A 87 4.43 -7.55 -5.38
N LYS A 88 4.83 -8.83 -5.23
CA LYS A 88 5.01 -9.47 -3.92
C LYS A 88 6.08 -8.77 -3.10
N ALA A 89 7.19 -8.39 -3.72
CA ALA A 89 8.24 -7.61 -3.08
C ALA A 89 7.73 -6.24 -2.63
N VAL A 90 7.03 -5.50 -3.50
CA VAL A 90 6.45 -4.18 -3.17
C VAL A 90 5.44 -4.29 -2.04
N SER A 91 4.53 -5.27 -2.08
CA SER A 91 3.56 -5.53 -1.02
C SER A 91 4.22 -5.87 0.31
N SER A 92 5.30 -6.66 0.29
CA SER A 92 6.10 -6.96 1.50
C SER A 92 6.73 -5.69 2.07
N VAL A 93 7.27 -4.82 1.21
CA VAL A 93 7.85 -3.53 1.65
C VAL A 93 6.80 -2.63 2.27
N GLN A 94 5.60 -2.52 1.68
CA GLN A 94 4.50 -1.75 2.29
C GLN A 94 4.18 -2.27 3.70
N SER A 95 4.00 -3.58 3.88
CA SER A 95 3.74 -4.18 5.18
C SER A 95 4.87 -3.95 6.18
N LEU A 96 6.13 -4.02 5.75
CA LEU A 96 7.27 -3.76 6.62
C LEU A 96 7.33 -2.30 7.07
N ILE A 97 7.07 -1.35 6.17
CA ILE A 97 7.03 0.08 6.52
C ILE A 97 5.87 0.38 7.47
N PHE A 98 4.69 -0.23 7.26
CA PHE A 98 3.57 -0.15 8.21
C PHE A 98 4.03 -0.55 9.63
N TRP A 99 4.62 -1.75 9.76
CA TRP A 99 5.07 -2.24 11.07
C TRP A 99 6.17 -1.39 11.67
N ALA A 100 7.08 -0.85 10.85
CA ALA A 100 8.10 0.08 11.31
C ALA A 100 7.49 1.35 11.94
N ILE A 101 6.42 1.91 11.35
CA ILE A 101 5.71 3.08 11.89
C ILE A 101 4.84 2.69 13.10
N ALA A 102 4.25 1.50 13.10
CA ALA A 102 3.39 1.06 14.19
C ALA A 102 4.19 0.79 15.47
N LEU A 103 5.39 0.22 15.35
CA LEU A 103 6.22 -0.22 16.48
C LEU A 103 7.22 0.84 16.98
N TYR A 104 7.63 1.77 16.12
CA TYR A 104 8.45 2.93 16.49
C TYR A 104 7.51 4.07 16.81
#